data_AF-A0A1E3K5U9-F1
#
_entry.id   AF-A0A1E3K5U9-F1
#
_cell.length_a   1.000
_cell.length_b   1.000
_cell.length_c   1.000
_cell.angle_alpha   90.00
_cell.angle_beta   90.00
_cell.angle_gamma   90.00
#
_symmetry.space_group_name_H-M   'P 1'
#
loop_
_entity.id
_entity.type
_entity.pdbx_description
1 polymer ?
#
loop_
_entity_poly.entity_id
_entity_poly.type
_entity_poly.pdbx_seq_one_letter_code
_entity_poly.pdbx_strand_id
1 'polypeptide(L)' 'MAETILPLELIDKCIGSPIWVLMKNEREFSGTLMGFDDFVNMVLKDVKE' A
#
# COMPACT_ATOMS: atom_id res chain seq x y z
N MET A 1 -16.33 -18.40 -8.49
CA MET A 1 -15.84 -18.53 -7.10
C MET A 1 -15.02 -17.29 -6.84
N ALA A 2 -15.43 -16.44 -5.90
CA ALA A 2 -14.65 -15.25 -5.58
C ALA A 2 -13.38 -15.72 -4.87
N GLU A 3 -12.23 -15.60 -5.54
CA GLU A 3 -10.95 -15.89 -4.94
C GLU A 3 -10.74 -14.90 -3.79
N THR A 4 -10.75 -15.40 -2.56
CA THR A 4 -10.46 -14.61 -1.37
C THR A 4 -8.95 -14.36 -1.35
N ILE A 5 -8.53 -13.23 -1.91
CA ILE A 5 -7.14 -12.79 -1.85
C ILE A 5 -6.85 -12.34 -0.41
N LEU A 6 -5.74 -12.83 0.16
CA LEU A 6 -5.29 -12.39 1.48
C LEU A 6 -4.85 -10.92 1.41
N PRO A 7 -5.14 -10.08 2.42
CA PRO A 7 -4.77 -8.67 2.40
C PRO A 7 -3.28 -8.42 2.13
N LEU A 8 -2.40 -9.25 2.70
CA LEU A 8 -0.96 -9.16 2.48
C LEU A 8 -0.56 -9.48 1.04
N GLU A 9 -1.22 -10.47 0.42
CA GLU A 9 -0.96 -10.85 -0.98
C GLU A 9 -1.44 -9.75 -1.94
N LEU A 10 -2.52 -9.05 -1.59
CA LEU A 10 -2.97 -7.88 -2.35
C LEU A 10 -1.93 -6.75 -2.30
N ILE A 11 -1.38 -6.46 -1.12
CA ILE A 11 -0.36 -5.42 -0.95
C ILE A 11 0.92 -5.80 -1.70
N ASP A 12 1.33 -7.07 -1.66
CA ASP A 12 2.48 -7.58 -2.40
C ASP A 12 2.32 -7.38 -3.92
N LYS A 13 1.14 -7.67 -4.46
CA LYS A 13 0.81 -7.40 -5.87
C LYS A 13 0.83 -5.92 -6.24
N CYS A 14 0.70 -5.01 -5.27
CA CYS A 14 0.76 -3.58 -5.49
C CYS A 14 2.19 -3.00 -5.43
N ILE A 15 3.21 -3.79 -5.11
CA ILE A 15 4.61 -3.32 -5.12
C ILE A 15 4.99 -2.90 -6.54
N GLY A 16 5.63 -1.73 -6.65
CA GLY A 16 5.98 -1.08 -7.91
C GLY A 16 4.85 -0.29 -8.57
N SER A 17 3.64 -0.33 -8.00
CA SER A 17 2.48 0.43 -8.51
C SER A 17 2.24 1.70 -7.68
N PRO A 18 1.67 2.76 -8.29
CA PRO A 18 1.20 3.92 -7.54
C PRO A 18 0.01 3.51 -6.66
N ILE A 19 0.11 3.77 -5.36
CA ILE A 19 -0.94 3.55 -4.38
C ILE A 19 -1.35 4.87 -3.74
N TRP A 20 -2.56 4.86 -3.18
CA TRP A 20 -3.09 5.95 -2.38
C TRP A 20 -3.44 5.40 -1.00
N VAL A 21 -2.82 5.98 0.03
CA VAL A 21 -2.94 5.56 1.43
C VAL A 21 -3.77 6.58 2.17
N LEU A 22 -4.89 6.13 2.74
CA LEU A 22 -5.74 6.94 3.61
C LEU A 22 -5.47 6.55 5.07
N MET A 23 -4.98 7.52 5.85
CA MET A 23 -4.71 7.35 7.26
C MET A 23 -5.92 7.76 8.11
N LYS A 24 -6.04 7.21 9.31
CA LYS A 24 -7.13 7.53 10.26
C LYS A 24 -7.20 9.00 10.69
N ASN A 25 -6.11 9.75 10.53
CA ASN A 25 -6.01 11.15 10.94
C ASN A 25 -6.32 12.12 9.79
N GLU A 26 -7.16 11.71 8.81
CA GLU A 26 -7.50 12.49 7.61
C GLU A 26 -6.28 12.90 6.77
N ARG A 27 -5.16 12.18 6.95
CA ARG A 27 -3.97 12.36 6.13
C ARG A 27 -3.99 11.36 5.01
N GLU A 28 -3.68 11.83 3.82
CA GLU A 28 -3.65 11.03 2.62
C GLU A 28 -2.27 11.14 2.01
N PHE A 29 -1.80 10.03 1.41
CA PHE A 29 -0.52 10.02 0.73
C PHE A 29 -0.66 9.25 -0.57
N SER A 30 -0.18 9.82 -1.67
CA SER A 30 -0.04 9.11 -2.94
C SER A 30 1.43 8.88 -3.23
N GLY A 31 1.79 7.68 -3.67
CA GLY A 31 3.18 7.33 -3.94
C GLY A 31 3.33 5.92 -4.50
N THR A 32 4.51 5.58 -4.99
CA THR A 32 4.79 4.23 -5.51
C THR A 32 5.20 3.32 -4.36
N LEU A 33 4.49 2.20 -4.16
CA LEU A 33 4.83 1.22 -3.13
C LEU A 33 6.14 0.51 -3.47
N MET A 34 7.18 0.68 -2.67
CA MET A 34 8.46 0.01 -2.86
C MET A 34 8.56 -1.31 -2.10
N GLY A 35 7.79 -1.45 -1.01
CA GLY A 35 7.77 -2.64 -0.18
C GLY A 35 7.03 -2.39 1.14
N PHE A 36 6.79 -3.46 1.88
CA PHE A 36 6.18 -3.44 3.20
C PHE A 36 6.78 -4.54 4.09
N ASP A 37 6.52 -4.51 5.39
CA ASP A 37 6.91 -5.55 6.36
C ASP A 37 5.71 -6.32 6.93
N ASP A 38 5.96 -7.30 7.80
CA ASP A 38 4.90 -8.11 8.45
C ASP A 38 3.94 -7.28 9.33
N PHE A 39 4.33 -6.05 9.70
CA PHE A 39 3.50 -5.10 10.45
C PHE A 39 2.77 -4.10 9.55
N VAL A 40 2.88 -4.24 8.21
CA VAL A 40 2.28 -3.37 7.21
C VAL A 40 2.84 -1.94 7.25
N ASN A 41 4.08 -1.77 7.73
CA ASN A 41 4.81 -0.52 7.54
C ASN A 41 5.19 -0.43 6.05
N MET A 42 4.73 0.61 5.36
CA MET A 42 4.91 0.76 3.92
C MET A 42 6.05 1.74 3.60
N VAL A 43 6.91 1.36 2.64
CA VAL A 43 7.91 2.25 2.06
C VAL A 43 7.38 2.78 0.75
N LEU A 44 7.23 4.11 0.65
CA LEU A 44 6.73 4.78 -0.55
C LEU A 44 7.81 5.65 -1.19
N LYS A 45 7.83 5.66 -2.53
CA LYS A 45 8.70 6.52 -3.34
C LYS A 45 7.87 7.58 -4.06
N ASP A 46 8.46 8.76 -4.27
CA ASP A 46 7.85 9.89 -4.98
C ASP A 46 6.51 10.32 -4.36
N VAL A 47 6.50 10.40 -3.02
CA VAL A 47 5.29 10.66 -2.20
C VAL A 47 4.78 12.09 -2.39
N LYS A 48 3.46 12.23 -2.50
CA LYS A 48 2.71 13.49 -2.40
C LYS A 48 1.65 13.37 -1.31
N GLU A 49 1.58 14.38 -0.44
CA GLU A 49 0.54 14.56 0.59
C GLU A 49 -0.75 15.13 -0.03
#